data_AF-A0A933XIX3-F1
#
_entry.id   AF-A0A933XIX3-F1
#
_cell.length_a   1.000
_cell.length_b   1.000
_cell.length_c   1.000
_cell.angle_alpha   90.00
_cell.angle_beta   90.00
_cell.angle_gamma   90.00
#
_symmetry.space_group_name_H-M   'P 1'
#
loop_
_entity.id
_entity.type
_entity.pdbx_description
1 polymer ?
#
loop_
_entity_poly.entity_id
_entity_poly.type
_entity_poly.pdbx_seq_one_letter_code
_entity_poly.pdbx_strand_id
1 'polypeptide(L)' 'SGANVVTNVRHVHALEKALASINSFITAVGEKTSPEFLSVELRDALDSVGEIVGITTPDDVLNKIFSSFCIGK' A
#
# COMPACT_ATOMS: atom_id res chain seq x y z
N SER A 1 -23.99 -13.71 7.81
CA SER A 1 -23.29 -12.69 7.01
C SER A 1 -21.81 -12.99 7.03
N GLY A 2 -21.28 -13.55 5.95
CA GLY A 2 -19.89 -14.02 5.89
C GLY A 2 -18.94 -12.84 5.88
N ALA A 3 -18.33 -12.55 7.03
CA ALA A 3 -17.09 -11.79 7.04
C ALA A 3 -16.08 -12.64 6.27
N ASN A 4 -15.74 -12.22 5.05
CA ASN A 4 -14.55 -12.73 4.38
C ASN A 4 -13.37 -12.30 5.24
N VAL A 5 -13.04 -13.13 6.24
CA VAL A 5 -11.89 -12.95 7.10
C VAL A 5 -10.69 -12.86 6.18
N VAL A 6 -9.95 -11.77 6.28
CA VAL A 6 -8.68 -11.58 5.58
C VAL A 6 -7.70 -12.58 6.18
N THR A 7 -7.68 -13.80 5.65
CA THR A 7 -6.83 -14.91 6.15
C THR A 7 -5.41 -14.85 5.60
N ASN A 8 -5.17 -14.03 4.58
CA ASN A 8 -3.87 -13.85 3.99
C ASN A 8 -3.13 -12.68 4.67
N VAL A 9 -2.04 -12.99 5.38
CA VAL A 9 -1.16 -12.01 6.05
C VAL A 9 -0.74 -10.88 5.10
N ARG A 10 -0.54 -11.16 3.80
CA ARG A 10 -0.23 -10.11 2.81
C ARG A 10 -1.36 -9.10 2.67
N HIS A 11 -2.60 -9.57 2.63
CA HIS A 11 -3.77 -8.68 2.50
C HIS A 11 -3.98 -7.88 3.78
N VAL A 12 -3.72 -8.46 4.96
CA VAL A 12 -3.76 -7.73 6.24
C VAL A 12 -2.76 -6.57 6.20
N HIS A 13 -1.50 -6.86 5.84
CA HIS A 13 -0.44 -5.85 5.74
C HIS A 13 -0.78 -4.73 4.74
N ALA A 14 -1.32 -5.09 3.57
CA ALA A 14 -1.76 -4.13 2.57
C ALA A 14 -2.89 -3.21 3.08
N LEU A 15 -3.86 -3.76 3.82
CA LEU A 15 -4.91 -2.97 4.45
C LEU A 15 -4.40 -2.07 5.58
N GLU A 16 -3.44 -2.55 6.38
CA GLU A 16 -2.80 -1.75 7.43
C GLU A 16 -2.04 -0.54 6.84
N LYS A 17 -1.29 -0.74 5.75
CA LYS A 17 -0.66 0.35 5.01
C LYS A 17 -1.68 1.36 4.47
N ALA A 18 -2.73 0.87 3.82
CA ALA A 18 -3.78 1.73 3.27
C ALA A 18 -4.45 2.58 4.37
N LEU A 19 -4.73 1.97 5.51
CA LEU A 19 -5.28 2.67 6.68
C LEU A 19 -4.31 3.73 7.21
N ALA A 20 -3.02 3.41 7.28
CA ALA A 20 -2.00 4.37 7.71
C ALA A 20 -1.95 5.60 6.80
N SER A 21 -1.90 5.42 5.47
CA SER A 21 -1.90 6.54 4.51
C SER A 21 -3.19 7.37 4.58
N ILE A 22 -4.35 6.76 4.78
CA ILE A 22 -5.60 7.49 4.98
C ILE A 22 -5.56 8.34 6.26
N ASN A 23 -5.00 7.82 7.35
CA ASN A 23 -4.85 8.59 8.59
C ASN A 23 -3.85 9.74 8.43
N SER A 24 -2.75 9.53 7.70
CA SER A 24 -1.81 10.58 7.33
C SER A 24 -2.48 11.68 6.50
N PHE A 25 -3.29 11.30 5.50
CA PHE A 25 -4.09 12.24 4.71
C PHE A 25 -5.02 13.09 5.59
N ILE A 26 -5.78 12.45 6.49
CA ILE A 26 -6.72 13.16 7.37
C ILE A 26 -5.97 14.15 8.27
N THR A 27 -4.81 13.76 8.80
CA THR A 27 -3.94 14.63 9.59
C THR A 27 -3.46 15.83 8.73
N ALA A 28 -2.94 15.56 7.54
CA ALA A 28 -2.42 16.59 6.63
C ALA A 28 -3.49 17.57 6.14
N VAL A 29 -4.75 17.13 6.00
CA VAL A 29 -5.89 18.02 5.72
C VAL A 29 -6.11 18.99 6.89
N GLY A 30 -6.04 18.51 8.13
CA GLY A 30 -6.15 19.34 9.33
C GLY A 30 -5.04 20.38 9.45
N GLU A 31 -3.84 20.05 8.95
CA GLU A 31 -2.67 20.93 8.92
C GLU A 31 -2.66 21.92 7.74
N LYS A 32 -3.67 21.88 6.86
CA LYS A 32 -3.76 22.70 5.63
C LYS A 32 -2.59 22.49 4.68
N THR A 33 -2.10 21.26 4.60
CA THR A 33 -1.02 20.87 3.68
C THR A 33 -1.44 21.05 2.22
N SER A 34 -0.47 21.34 1.35
CA SER A 34 -0.69 21.55 -0.08
C SER A 34 -1.36 20.33 -0.74
N PRO A 35 -2.30 20.52 -1.69
CA PRO A 35 -2.98 19.43 -2.39
C PRO A 35 -2.05 18.39 -3.04
N GLU A 36 -0.86 18.82 -3.47
CA GLU A 36 0.15 17.96 -4.07
C GLU A 36 0.59 16.86 -3.09
N PHE A 37 0.83 17.19 -1.82
CA PHE A 37 1.19 16.21 -0.80
C PHE A 37 0.00 15.35 -0.39
N LEU A 38 -1.20 15.94 -0.32
CA LEU A 38 -2.43 15.18 -0.06
C LEU A 38 -2.68 14.11 -1.14
N SER A 39 -2.34 14.41 -2.39
CA SER A 39 -2.48 13.45 -3.49
C SER A 39 -1.54 12.25 -3.36
N VAL A 40 -0.38 12.41 -2.75
CA VAL A 40 0.58 11.32 -2.49
C VAL A 40 -0.02 10.32 -1.49
N GLU A 41 -0.58 10.79 -0.38
CA GLU A 41 -1.19 9.91 0.63
C GLU A 41 -2.35 9.07 0.04
N LEU A 42 -3.17 9.67 -0.82
CA LEU A 42 -4.25 8.95 -1.51
C LEU A 42 -3.72 7.95 -2.55
N ARG A 43 -2.63 8.30 -3.24
CA ARG A 43 -1.94 7.41 -4.18
C ARG A 43 -1.43 6.17 -3.45
N ASP A 44 -0.76 6.36 -2.33
CA ASP A 44 -0.18 5.27 -1.53
C ASP A 44 -1.26 4.35 -0.95
N ALA A 45 -2.39 4.92 -0.51
CA ALA A 45 -3.54 4.14 -0.07
C ALA A 45 -4.13 3.29 -1.22
N LEU A 46 -4.27 3.87 -2.42
CA LEU A 46 -4.78 3.16 -3.59
C LEU A 46 -3.84 2.06 -4.05
N ASP A 47 -2.53 2.33 -4.10
CA ASP A 47 -1.54 1.35 -4.52
C ASP A 47 -1.47 0.18 -3.53
N SER A 48 -1.60 0.44 -2.21
CA SER A 48 -1.70 -0.60 -1.18
C SER A 48 -2.94 -1.49 -1.36
N VAL A 49 -4.11 -0.91 -1.66
CA VAL A 49 -5.30 -1.71 -2.00
C VAL A 49 -5.12 -2.45 -3.32
N GLY A 50 -4.40 -1.87 -4.27
CA GLY A 50 -3.99 -2.46 -5.53
C GLY A 50 -3.27 -3.81 -5.36
N GLU A 51 -2.39 -3.93 -4.36
CA GLU A 51 -1.69 -5.18 -4.04
C GLU A 51 -2.66 -6.34 -3.76
N ILE A 52 -3.85 -6.06 -3.19
CA ILE A 52 -4.86 -7.06 -2.82
C ILE A 52 -5.63 -7.54 -4.05
N VAL A 53 -5.96 -6.63 -4.97
CA VAL A 53 -6.69 -6.94 -6.21
C VAL A 53 -5.77 -7.48 -7.31
N GLY A 54 -4.47 -7.61 -7.05
CA GLY A 54 -3.48 -8.13 -8.00
C GLY A 54 -3.02 -7.10 -9.03
N ILE A 55 -3.22 -5.81 -8.78
CA ILE A 55 -2.59 -4.75 -9.56
C ILE A 55 -1.10 -4.81 -9.23
N THR A 56 -0.28 -5.12 -10.24
CA THR A 56 1.16 -5.25 -10.07
C THR A 56 1.80 -3.87 -10.20
N THR A 57 2.44 -3.39 -9.15
CA THR A 57 3.20 -2.14 -9.19
C THR A 57 4.57 -2.36 -9.83
N PRO A 58 5.22 -1.32 -10.37
CA PRO A 58 6.61 -1.42 -10.84
C PRO A 58 7.57 -1.96 -9.76
N ASP A 59 7.35 -1.59 -8.49
CA ASP A 59 8.15 -2.08 -7.37
C ASP A 59 7.93 -3.57 -7.10
N ASP A 60 6.71 -4.10 -7.29
CA ASP A 60 6.48 -5.55 -7.24
C ASP A 60 7.26 -6.30 -8.32
N VAL A 61 7.35 -5.71 -9.52
CA VAL A 61 8.13 -6.28 -10.62
C VAL A 61 9.61 -6.29 -10.26
N LEU A 62 10.15 -5.17 -9.76
CA LEU A 62 11.55 -5.08 -9.33
C LEU A 62 11.84 -6.05 -8.19
N ASN A 63 11.00 -6.08 -7.15
CA ASN A 63 11.14 -7.02 -6.03
C ASN A 63 11.11 -8.47 -6.50
N LYS A 64 10.23 -8.81 -7.46
CA LYS A 64 10.19 -10.17 -8.02
C LYS A 64 11.47 -10.50 -8.80
N ILE A 65 11.95 -9.58 -9.63
CA ILE A 65 13.23 -9.73 -10.36
C ILE A 65 14.36 -9.97 -9.35
N PHE A 66 14.48 -9.15 -8.32
CA PHE A 66 15.57 -9.22 -7.36
C PHE A 66 15.44 -10.31 -6.28
N SER A 67 14.22 -10.79 -6.00
CA SER A 67 13.97 -11.87 -5.02
C SER A 67 14.64 -13.21 -5.37
N SER A 68 14.97 -13.41 -6.63
CA SER A 68 15.62 -14.63 -7.15
C SER A 68 17.14 -14.49 -7.27
N PHE A 69 17.70 -13.30 -7.06
CA PHE A 69 19.14 -13.12 -7.03
C PHE A 69 19.61 -13.42 -5.61
N CYS A 70 20.22 -14.60 -5.44
CA CYS A 70 21.04 -14.86 -4.26
C CYS A 70 22.05 -13.71 -4.13
N ILE A 71 21.92 -12.90 -3.08
CA ILE A 71 23.00 -12.03 -2.63
C ILE A 71 24.10 -12.96 -2.15
N GLY A 72 25.03 -13.28 -3.05
CA GLY A 72 26.34 -13.87 -2.81
C GLY A 72 26.46 -14.89 -1.67
N LYS A 73 26.27 -16.16 -2.01
CA LYS A 73 27.30 -17.19 -1.77
C LYS A 73 27.58 -17.91 -3.07
#